data_AF-M8BRK9-F1
#
_entry.id   AF-M8BRK9-F1
#
_cell.length_a   1.000
_cell.length_b   1.000
_cell.length_c   1.000
_cell.angle_alpha   90.00
_cell.angle_beta   90.00
_cell.angle_gamma   90.00
#
_symmetry.space_group_name_H-M   'P 1'
#
loop_
_entity.id
_entity.type
_entity.pdbx_description
1 polymer ?
#
loop_
_entity_poly.entity_id
_entity_poly.type
_entity_poly.pdbx_seq_one_letter_code
_entity_poly.pdbx_strand_id
1 'polypeptide(L)'
;MDSRTAFCCALLLVALLPLSANTSSKLYIVYMGEKKHDDPSVVIASHHDILTSVLGSKDEALRSIVYSYKHGFSGFAVMLT
;
A
#
# COMPACT_ATOMS: atom_id res chain seq x y z
N MET A 1 7.21 25.65 -40.46
CA MET A 1 7.55 24.87 -39.25
C MET A 1 6.68 23.63 -39.30
N ASP A 2 7.27 22.57 -39.82
CA ASP A 2 6.53 21.45 -40.37
C ASP A 2 5.85 20.65 -39.26
N SER A 3 4.53 20.52 -39.35
CA SER A 3 3.69 19.72 -38.43
C SER A 3 4.24 18.30 -38.23
N ARG A 4 4.92 17.77 -39.25
CA ARG A 4 5.64 16.49 -39.23
C ARG A 4 6.76 16.45 -38.18
N THR A 5 7.53 17.53 -38.05
CA THR A 5 8.64 17.64 -37.09
C THR A 5 8.13 17.73 -35.65
N ALA A 6 7.05 18.48 -35.43
CA ALA A 6 6.40 18.57 -34.13
C ALA A 6 5.80 17.22 -33.69
N PHE A 7 5.20 16.48 -34.63
CA PHE A 7 4.64 15.16 -34.38
C PHE A 7 5.72 14.13 -34.04
N CYS A 8 6.85 14.14 -34.76
CA CYS A 8 8.00 13.28 -34.47
C CYS A 8 8.59 13.56 -33.08
N CYS A 9 8.74 14.84 -32.70
CA CYS A 9 9.23 15.20 -31.37
C CYS A 9 8.26 14.75 -30.26
N ALA A 10 6.95 14.92 -30.45
CA ALA A 10 5.94 14.47 -29.49
C ALA A 10 5.95 12.93 -29.33
N LEU A 11 6.10 12.17 -30.42
CA LEU A 11 6.21 10.70 -30.36
C LEU A 11 7.48 10.25 -29.63
N LEU A 12 8.61 10.91 -29.90
CA LEU A 12 9.90 10.64 -29.24
C LEU A 12 9.85 10.95 -27.75
N LEU A 13 9.14 12.02 -27.34
CA LEU A 13 8.92 12.38 -25.94
C LEU A 13 8.08 11.34 -25.18
N VAL A 14 7.07 10.74 -25.82
CA VAL A 14 6.25 9.67 -25.21
C VAL A 14 7.04 8.36 -25.07
N ALA A 15 7.96 8.05 -25.99
CA ALA A 15 8.79 6.85 -25.94
C ALA A 15 9.91 6.90 -24.89
N LEU A 16 10.30 8.10 -24.44
CA LEU A 16 11.30 8.32 -23.38
C LEU A 16 10.70 8.34 -21.97
N LEU A 17 9.38 8.23 -21.84
CA LEU A 17 8.75 8.04 -20.52
C LEU A 17 9.10 6.63 -20.03
N PRO A 18 9.77 6.45 -18.87
CA PRO A 18 9.90 5.15 -18.27
C PRO A 18 8.52 4.67 -17.80
N LEU A 19 7.80 3.95 -18.67
CA LEU A 19 6.55 3.30 -18.31
C LEU A 19 6.85 1.89 -17.80
N SER A 20 7.25 1.82 -16.54
CA SER A 20 6.82 0.79 -15.59
C SER A 20 7.71 0.87 -14.35
N ALA A 21 7.23 1.57 -13.32
CA ALA A 21 7.69 1.33 -11.96
C ALA A 21 7.01 0.04 -11.50
N ASN A 22 7.58 -1.11 -11.84
CA ASN A 22 7.12 -2.41 -11.34
C ASN A 22 7.60 -2.55 -9.89
N THR A 23 7.03 -1.74 -8.98
CA THR A 23 7.27 -1.89 -7.55
C THR A 23 6.68 -3.22 -7.13
N SER A 24 7.55 -4.23 -6.92
CA SER A 24 7.11 -5.54 -6.47
C SER A 24 6.63 -5.39 -5.04
N SER A 25 5.32 -5.20 -4.89
CA SER A 25 4.68 -5.14 -3.59
C SER A 25 4.77 -6.51 -2.93
N LYS A 26 5.32 -6.57 -1.72
CA LYS A 26 5.48 -7.79 -0.93
C LYS A 26 4.39 -7.86 0.14
N LEU A 27 3.86 -9.06 0.34
CA LEU A 27 2.94 -9.35 1.43
C LEU A 27 3.72 -9.62 2.72
N TYR A 28 3.41 -8.85 3.76
CA TYR A 28 3.95 -9.04 5.10
C TYR A 28 2.82 -9.43 6.05
N ILE A 29 3.11 -10.34 6.97
CA ILE A 29 2.21 -10.71 8.08
C ILE A 29 2.85 -10.23 9.36
N VAL A 30 2.18 -9.33 10.06
CA VAL A 30 2.60 -8.79 11.36
C VAL A 30 1.86 -9.53 12.46
N TYR A 31 2.60 -10.25 13.29
CA TYR A 31 2.07 -10.91 14.49
C TYR A 31 2.24 -9.99 15.70
N MET A 32 1.17 -9.72 16.43
CA MET A 32 1.16 -8.81 17.59
C MET A 32 0.88 -9.52 18.93
N GLY A 33 0.80 -10.85 18.94
CA GLY A 33 0.55 -11.63 20.16
C GLY A 33 -0.92 -11.88 20.45
N GLU A 34 -1.22 -12.20 21.70
CA GLU A 34 -2.61 -12.41 22.17
C GLU A 34 -3.45 -11.15 22.02
N LYS A 35 -4.75 -11.31 21.72
CA LYS A 35 -5.65 -10.15 21.66
C LYS A 35 -5.82 -9.56 23.06
N LYS A 36 -5.59 -8.25 23.18
CA LYS A 36 -5.78 -7.51 24.44
C LYS A 36 -7.25 -7.23 24.76
N HIS A 37 -8.12 -7.32 23.76
CA HIS A 37 -9.55 -7.07 23.86
C HIS A 37 -10.33 -8.14 23.11
N ASP A 38 -11.49 -8.53 23.65
CA ASP A 38 -12.39 -9.50 23.00
C ASP A 38 -13.17 -8.89 21.83
N ASP A 39 -13.38 -7.57 21.86
CA ASP A 39 -14.07 -6.84 20.81
C ASP A 39 -13.19 -6.78 19.53
N PRO A 40 -13.62 -7.42 18.43
CA PRO A 40 -12.86 -7.43 17.18
C PRO A 40 -12.68 -6.02 16.58
N SER A 41 -13.57 -5.07 16.86
CA SER A 41 -13.50 -3.71 16.33
C SER A 41 -12.34 -2.93 16.96
N VAL A 42 -12.11 -3.09 18.26
CA VAL A 42 -10.99 -2.48 18.99
C VAL A 42 -9.66 -3.07 18.53
N VAL A 43 -9.63 -4.39 18.29
CA VAL A 43 -8.44 -5.06 17.73
C VAL A 43 -8.10 -4.51 16.34
N ILE A 44 -9.09 -4.39 15.45
CA ILE A 44 -8.90 -3.79 14.11
C ILE A 44 -8.42 -2.34 14.20
N ALA A 45 -9.00 -1.52 15.10
CA ALA A 45 -8.57 -0.13 15.28
C ALA A 45 -7.08 -0.05 15.64
N SER A 46 -6.62 -0.90 16.55
CA SER A 46 -5.19 -0.95 16.92
C SER A 46 -4.27 -1.31 15.75
N HIS A 47 -4.72 -2.17 14.82
CA HIS A 47 -3.95 -2.48 13.61
C HIS A 47 -3.82 -1.25 12.70
N HIS A 48 -4.91 -0.50 12.52
CA HIS A 48 -4.90 0.72 11.71
C HIS A 48 -4.01 1.80 12.33
N ASP A 49 -4.04 1.97 13.65
CA ASP A 49 -3.21 2.96 14.35
C ASP A 49 -1.72 2.65 14.17
N ILE A 50 -1.32 1.39 14.35
CA ILE A 50 0.07 0.96 14.14
C ILE A 50 0.47 1.17 12.68
N LEU A 51 -0.34 0.70 11.73
CA LEU A 51 0.00 0.81 10.33
C LEU A 51 0.05 2.27 9.86
N THR A 52 -0.86 3.12 10.35
CA THR A 52 -0.84 4.57 10.09
C THR A 52 0.42 5.21 10.69
N SER A 53 0.83 4.79 11.89
CA SER A 53 2.08 5.28 12.50
C SER A 53 3.31 4.89 11.70
N VAL A 54 3.32 3.71 11.05
CA VAL A 54 4.45 3.24 10.24
C VAL A 54 4.50 3.94 8.89
N LEU A 55 3.34 4.12 8.24
CA LEU A 55 3.26 4.71 6.90
C LEU A 55 3.14 6.25 6.91
N GLY A 56 2.81 6.84 8.05
CA GLY A 56 2.58 8.29 8.17
C GLY A 56 1.30 8.79 7.51
N SER A 57 0.50 7.90 6.90
CA SER A 57 -0.74 8.25 6.21
C SER A 57 -1.84 7.23 6.49
N LYS A 58 -3.00 7.72 6.93
CA LYS A 58 -4.18 6.89 7.18
C LYS A 58 -4.72 6.28 5.88
N ASP A 59 -4.75 7.06 4.81
CA ASP A 59 -5.23 6.59 3.50
C ASP A 59 -4.29 5.55 2.89
N GLU A 60 -3.00 5.65 3.16
CA GLU A 60 -2.05 4.62 2.75
C GLU A 60 -2.20 3.34 3.57
N ALA A 61 -2.33 3.45 4.90
CA ALA A 61 -2.61 2.31 5.76
C ALA A 61 -3.88 1.55 5.37
N LEU A 62 -4.96 2.28 5.05
CA LEU A 62 -6.22 1.68 4.60
C LEU A 62 -6.10 0.98 3.25
N ARG A 63 -5.29 1.50 2.33
CA ARG A 63 -5.06 0.88 1.01
C ARG A 63 -4.12 -0.31 1.06
N SER A 64 -3.16 -0.31 1.99
CA SER A 64 -2.13 -1.34 2.09
C SER A 64 -2.56 -2.57 2.89
N ILE A 65 -3.55 -2.45 3.79
CA ILE A 65 -4.01 -3.58 4.61
C ILE A 65 -4.81 -4.59 3.76
N VAL A 66 -4.42 -5.86 3.87
CA VAL A 66 -5.07 -6.98 3.17
C VAL A 66 -6.02 -7.72 4.10
N TYR A 67 -5.61 -7.92 5.36
CA TYR A 67 -6.41 -8.66 6.33
C TYR A 67 -6.07 -8.26 7.78
N SER A 68 -7.05 -8.35 8.68
CA SER A 68 -6.89 -8.19 10.13
C SER A 68 -7.25 -9.46 10.87
N TYR A 69 -6.26 -10.10 11.49
CA TYR A 69 -6.43 -11.24 12.39
C TYR A 69 -6.89 -10.73 13.77
N LYS A 70 -8.08 -11.17 14.20
CA LYS A 70 -8.77 -10.56 15.36
C LYS A 70 -9.46 -11.53 16.31
N HIS A 71 -9.36 -12.84 16.06
CA HIS A 71 -10.05 -13.86 16.85
C HIS A 71 -9.08 -14.75 17.62
N GLY A 72 -8.17 -15.43 16.93
CA GLY A 72 -7.17 -16.30 17.59
C GLY A 72 -5.98 -15.53 18.16
N PHE A 73 -5.56 -14.46 17.49
CA PHE A 73 -4.46 -13.58 17.89
C PHE A 73 -4.68 -12.19 17.29
N SER A 74 -3.91 -11.20 17.74
CA SER A 74 -3.87 -9.86 17.14
C SER A 74 -2.74 -9.77 16.11
N GLY A 75 -3.05 -9.25 14.94
CA GLY A 75 -2.09 -9.09 13.85
C GLY A 75 -2.77 -8.71 12.54
N PHE A 76 -1.99 -8.38 11.51
CA PHE A 76 -2.52 -8.00 10.21
C PHE A 76 -1.60 -8.39 9.06
N ALA A 77 -2.18 -8.57 7.88
CA ALA A 77 -1.48 -8.74 6.62
C ALA A 77 -1.49 -7.42 5.84
N VAL A 78 -0.35 -7.02 5.29
CA VAL A 78 -0.16 -5.74 4.58
C VAL A 78 0.69 -5.93 3.33
N MET A 79 0.36 -5.20 2.27
CA MET A 79 1.14 -5.11 1.05
C MET A 79 2.01 -3.84 1.09
N LEU A 80 3.34 -3.97 1.00
CA LEU A 80 4.28 -2.84 1.02
C LEU A 80 5.26 -2.92 -0.15
N THR A 81 5.72 -1.76 -0.65
CA THR A 81 6.66 -1.61 -1.78
C THR A 81 8.04 -1.18 -1.36
#